data_AF-A0A0H4M7S6-F1
#
_entry.id   AF-A0A0H4M7S6-F1
#
_cell.length_a   1.000
_cell.length_b   1.000
_cell.length_c   1.000
_cell.angle_alpha   90.00
_cell.angle_beta   90.00
_cell.angle_gamma   90.00
#
_symmetry.space_group_name_H-M   'P 1'
#
loop_
_entity.id
_entity.type
_entity.pdbx_description
1 polymer ?
#
loop_
_entity_poly.entity_id
_entity_poly.type
_entity_poly.pdbx_seq_one_letter_code
_entity_poly.pdbx_strand_id
1 'polypeptide(L)'
;GEDRHLTILMLKAGFRTEYVPNAIVATVVPDTLKSYMRQQLRWARSTFRDTFLALPLLRGLNPFLTFDVVGQNIGPLLLALSVVTGLAHFITTATVPWWTILIIASMTIIRCGVVALHARQL
;
A
#
# COMPACT_ATOMS: atom_id res chain seq x y z
N GLY A 1 -8.43 -11.76 -1.00
CA GLY A 1 -8.91 -10.92 0.11
C GLY A 1 -10.38 -10.89 -0.05
N GLU A 2 -11.08 -11.61 0.81
CA GLU A 2 -12.53 -11.72 0.74
C GLU A 2 -13.15 -10.41 1.26
N ASP A 3 -12.64 -9.90 2.38
CA ASP A 3 -13.05 -8.63 3.02
C ASP A 3 -13.07 -7.42 2.07
N ARG A 4 -11.95 -7.11 1.40
CA ARG A 4 -11.88 -5.96 0.49
C ARG A 4 -12.84 -6.10 -0.70
N HIS A 5 -12.98 -7.32 -1.22
CA HIS A 5 -13.91 -7.58 -2.31
C HIS A 5 -15.35 -7.36 -1.86
N LEU A 6 -15.70 -7.84 -0.67
CA LEU A 6 -17.01 -7.59 -0.06
C LEU A 6 -17.25 -6.10 0.17
N THR A 7 -16.26 -5.34 0.68
CA THR A 7 -16.37 -3.88 0.83
C THR A 7 -16.64 -3.19 -0.49
N ILE A 8 -15.96 -3.58 -1.57
CA ILE A 8 -16.19 -3.04 -2.92
C ILE A 8 -17.64 -3.31 -3.37
N LEU A 9 -18.17 -4.51 -3.10
CA LEU A 9 -19.56 -4.85 -3.42
C LEU A 9 -20.55 -4.00 -2.60
N MET A 10 -20.30 -3.81 -1.30
CA MET A 10 -21.13 -2.95 -0.44
C MET A 10 -21.13 -1.51 -0.95
N LEU A 11 -19.96 -0.96 -1.29
CA LEU A 11 -19.84 0.38 -1.86
C LEU A 11 -20.55 0.50 -3.22
N LYS A 12 -20.46 -0.53 -4.09
CA LYS A 12 -21.21 -0.58 -5.36
C LYS A 12 -22.72 -0.62 -5.15
N ALA A 13 -23.18 -1.26 -4.08
CA ALA A 13 -24.59 -1.28 -3.70
C ALA A 13 -25.06 0.02 -3.02
N GLY A 14 -24.19 1.04 -2.89
CA GLY A 14 -24.54 2.35 -2.34
C GLY A 14 -24.44 2.46 -0.82
N PHE A 15 -23.92 1.42 -0.14
CA PHE A 15 -23.67 1.50 1.30
C PHE A 15 -22.44 2.36 1.60
N ARG A 16 -22.40 2.91 2.82
CA ARG A 16 -21.30 3.72 3.33
C ARG A 16 -20.43 2.91 4.27
N THR A 17 -19.15 3.26 4.32
CA THR A 17 -18.17 2.70 5.25
C THR A 17 -17.77 3.75 6.27
N GLU A 18 -17.88 3.42 7.54
CA GLU A 18 -17.49 4.30 8.64
C GLU A 18 -16.36 3.66 9.46
N TYR A 19 -15.39 4.48 9.86
CA TYR A 19 -14.32 4.07 10.75
C TYR A 19 -14.75 4.32 12.19
N VAL A 20 -14.71 3.28 13.02
CA VAL A 20 -15.08 3.35 14.44
C VAL A 20 -13.81 3.14 15.28
N PRO A 21 -13.19 4.21 15.82
CA PRO A 21 -11.91 4.11 16.52
C PRO A 21 -11.97 3.26 17.80
N ASN A 22 -13.16 3.18 18.42
CA ASN A 22 -13.38 2.40 19.65
C ASN A 22 -13.64 0.90 19.40
N ALA A 23 -13.71 0.46 18.13
CA ALA A 23 -13.91 -0.95 17.82
C ALA A 23 -12.61 -1.74 18.03
N ILE A 24 -12.55 -2.56 19.09
CA ILE A 24 -11.39 -3.37 19.43
C ILE A 24 -11.63 -4.82 19.00
N VAL A 25 -10.70 -5.38 18.23
CA VAL A 25 -10.78 -6.77 17.73
C VAL A 25 -9.45 -7.47 17.98
N ALA A 26 -9.50 -8.70 18.50
CA ALA A 26 -8.32 -9.56 18.63
C ALA A 26 -7.97 -10.20 17.28
N THR A 27 -6.71 -10.10 16.86
CA THR A 27 -6.24 -10.68 15.60
C THR A 27 -5.02 -11.54 15.81
N VAL A 28 -4.86 -12.56 14.95
CA VAL A 28 -3.67 -13.41 14.93
C VAL A 28 -2.60 -12.72 14.09
N VAL A 29 -1.46 -12.43 14.70
CA VAL A 29 -0.31 -11.80 14.05
C VAL A 29 0.76 -12.87 13.79
N PRO A 30 1.43 -12.86 12.63
CA PRO A 30 2.52 -13.78 12.35
C PRO A 30 3.67 -13.55 13.33
N ASP A 31 4.18 -14.64 13.90
CA ASP A 31 5.30 -14.71 14.84
C ASP A 31 6.66 -14.89 14.14
N THR A 32 6.64 -15.23 12.85
CA THR A 32 7.83 -15.51 12.05
C THR A 32 7.89 -14.67 10.79
N LEU A 33 9.10 -14.28 10.38
CA LEU A 33 9.34 -13.52 9.15
C LEU A 33 8.78 -14.24 7.91
N LYS A 34 8.91 -15.56 7.85
CA LYS A 34 8.38 -16.38 6.75
C LYS A 34 6.87 -16.29 6.65
N SER A 35 6.16 -16.38 7.77
CA SER A 35 4.70 -16.25 7.82
C SER A 35 4.28 -14.84 7.42
N TYR A 36 4.96 -13.82 7.96
CA TYR A 36 4.75 -12.42 7.63
C TYR A 36 4.92 -12.15 6.11
N MET A 37 6.00 -12.61 5.49
CA MET A 37 6.24 -12.43 4.05
C MET A 37 5.15 -13.08 3.19
N ARG A 38 4.70 -14.29 3.55
CA ARG A 38 3.59 -14.96 2.86
C ARG A 38 2.27 -14.18 3.00
N GLN A 39 2.05 -13.58 4.16
CA GLN A 39 0.88 -12.74 4.41
C GLN A 39 0.92 -11.46 3.58
N GLN A 40 2.06 -10.76 3.57
CA GLN A 40 2.27 -9.57 2.75
C GLN A 40 2.07 -9.86 1.25
N LEU A 41 2.62 -10.98 0.74
CA LEU A 41 2.44 -11.35 -0.66
C LEU A 41 0.98 -11.66 -1.00
N ARG A 42 0.27 -12.35 -0.10
CA ARG A 42 -1.16 -12.64 -0.25
C ARG A 42 -1.98 -11.34 -0.30
N TRP A 43 -1.66 -10.38 0.56
CA TRP A 43 -2.29 -9.07 0.61
C TRP A 43 -2.01 -8.28 -0.65
N ALA A 44 -0.74 -8.19 -1.07
CA ALA A 44 -0.33 -7.49 -2.28
C ALA A 44 -1.08 -8.03 -3.52
N ARG A 45 -1.11 -9.36 -3.69
CA ARG A 45 -1.84 -10.00 -4.80
C ARG A 45 -3.34 -9.68 -4.79
N SER A 46 -3.96 -9.65 -3.61
CA SER A 46 -5.38 -9.25 -3.50
C SER A 46 -5.57 -7.78 -3.85
N THR A 47 -4.71 -6.90 -3.34
CA THR A 47 -4.79 -5.45 -3.62
C THR A 47 -4.74 -5.19 -5.11
N PHE A 48 -3.78 -5.78 -5.85
CA PHE A 48 -3.70 -5.61 -7.30
C PHE A 48 -4.97 -6.09 -8.01
N ARG A 49 -5.48 -7.28 -7.67
CA ARG A 49 -6.70 -7.83 -8.26
C ARG A 49 -7.93 -6.94 -7.99
N ASP A 50 -8.09 -6.52 -6.74
CA ASP A 50 -9.29 -5.82 -6.29
C ASP A 50 -9.28 -4.33 -6.71
N THR A 51 -8.12 -3.74 -6.98
CA THR A 51 -8.00 -2.34 -7.43
C THR A 51 -8.69 -2.08 -8.75
N PHE A 52 -8.57 -2.98 -9.73
CA PHE A 52 -9.26 -2.82 -11.02
C PHE A 52 -10.79 -2.83 -10.85
N LEU A 53 -11.30 -3.62 -9.91
CA LEU A 53 -12.73 -3.68 -9.60
C LEU A 53 -13.24 -2.43 -8.87
N ALA A 54 -12.36 -1.78 -8.11
CA ALA A 54 -12.63 -0.56 -7.34
C ALA A 54 -12.39 0.73 -8.14
N LEU A 55 -11.75 0.67 -9.32
CA LEU A 55 -11.38 1.85 -10.11
C LEU A 55 -12.56 2.81 -10.38
N PRO A 56 -13.77 2.34 -10.74
CA PRO A 56 -14.93 3.23 -10.92
C PRO A 56 -15.40 3.90 -9.63
N LEU A 57 -15.17 3.26 -8.48
CA LEU A 57 -15.58 3.78 -7.16
C LEU A 57 -14.66 4.89 -6.66
N LEU A 58 -13.40 4.95 -7.12
CA LEU A 58 -12.39 5.89 -6.60
C LEU A 58 -12.82 7.36 -6.66
N ARG A 59 -13.66 7.73 -7.63
CA ARG A 59 -14.16 9.11 -7.77
C ARG A 59 -15.10 9.53 -6.63
N GLY A 60 -15.76 8.57 -5.98
CA GLY A 60 -16.68 8.83 -4.86
C GLY A 60 -16.05 8.61 -3.48
N LEU A 61 -14.79 8.15 -3.41
CA LEU A 61 -14.08 7.94 -2.15
C LEU A 61 -13.42 9.22 -1.66
N ASN A 62 -13.12 9.27 -0.36
CA ASN A 62 -12.33 10.34 0.23
C ASN A 62 -10.98 10.48 -0.50
N PRO A 63 -10.51 11.70 -0.83
CA PRO A 63 -9.25 11.93 -1.53
C PRO A 63 -8.04 11.21 -0.91
N PHE A 64 -7.99 11.10 0.41
CA PHE A 64 -6.93 10.36 1.11
C PHE A 64 -6.94 8.88 0.77
N LEU A 65 -8.13 8.23 0.76
CA LEU A 65 -8.27 6.82 0.40
C LEU A 65 -7.90 6.59 -1.06
N THR A 66 -8.30 7.49 -1.97
CA THR A 66 -7.93 7.41 -3.38
C THR A 66 -6.42 7.53 -3.56
N PHE A 67 -5.78 8.47 -2.87
CA PHE A 67 -4.32 8.61 -2.87
C PHE A 67 -3.63 7.36 -2.36
N ASP A 68 -4.10 6.78 -1.25
CA ASP A 68 -3.51 5.57 -0.68
C ASP A 68 -3.68 4.35 -1.60
N VAL A 69 -4.85 4.17 -2.23
CA VAL A 69 -5.06 3.09 -3.23
C VAL A 69 -4.12 3.26 -4.42
N VAL A 70 -3.97 4.46 -4.96
CA VAL A 70 -3.04 4.75 -6.06
C VAL A 70 -1.60 4.46 -5.62
N GLY A 71 -1.21 4.94 -4.44
CA GLY A 71 0.12 4.72 -3.88
C GLY A 71 0.45 3.24 -3.64
N GLN A 72 -0.52 2.44 -3.16
CA GLN A 72 -0.35 1.00 -2.95
C GLN A 72 -0.12 0.21 -4.26
N ASN A 73 -0.66 0.67 -5.38
CA ASN A 73 -0.52 -0.01 -6.68
C ASN A 73 0.69 0.49 -7.47
N ILE A 74 0.93 1.80 -7.49
CA ILE A 74 2.05 2.41 -8.23
C ILE A 74 3.37 2.25 -7.45
N GLY A 75 3.33 2.36 -6.13
CA GLY A 75 4.51 2.33 -5.27
C GLY A 75 5.41 1.10 -5.49
N PRO A 76 4.88 -0.14 -5.48
CA PRO A 76 5.69 -1.33 -5.74
C PRO A 76 6.31 -1.37 -7.14
N LEU A 77 5.62 -0.83 -8.16
CA LEU A 77 6.13 -0.76 -9.53
C LEU A 77 7.28 0.24 -9.64
N LEU A 78 7.12 1.43 -9.04
CA LEU A 78 8.18 2.43 -8.98
C LEU A 78 9.39 1.92 -8.19
N LEU A 79 9.16 1.25 -7.05
CA LEU A 79 10.24 0.65 -6.26
C LEU A 79 11.00 -0.40 -7.07
N ALA A 80 10.29 -1.30 -7.78
CA ALA A 80 10.91 -2.29 -8.64
C ALA A 80 11.77 -1.63 -9.73
N LEU A 81 11.22 -0.59 -10.39
CA LEU A 81 11.95 0.18 -11.40
C LEU A 81 13.20 0.86 -10.81
N SER A 82 13.08 1.52 -9.65
CA SER A 82 14.19 2.19 -8.96
C SER A 82 15.30 1.22 -8.56
N VAL A 83 14.95 0.01 -8.13
CA VAL A 83 15.93 -1.03 -7.79
C VAL A 83 16.65 -1.53 -9.04
N VAL A 84 15.93 -1.77 -10.14
CA VAL A 84 16.51 -2.21 -11.41
C VAL A 84 17.46 -1.14 -11.97
N THR A 85 17.04 0.12 -12.00
CA THR A 85 17.89 1.22 -12.51
C THR A 85 19.07 1.50 -11.60
N GLY A 86 18.89 1.42 -10.26
CA GLY A 86 19.97 1.54 -9.30
C GLY A 86 21.03 0.44 -9.45
N LEU A 87 20.59 -0.80 -9.66
CA LEU A 87 21.49 -1.93 -9.91
C LEU A 87 22.23 -1.76 -11.24
N ALA A 88 21.54 -1.34 -12.30
CA ALA A 88 22.16 -1.06 -13.60
C ALA A 88 23.24 0.02 -13.48
N HIS A 89 22.96 1.13 -12.79
CA HIS A 89 23.93 2.18 -12.52
C HIS A 89 25.17 1.68 -11.76
N PHE A 90 24.95 0.85 -10.73
CA PHE A 90 26.05 0.26 -9.97
C PHE A 90 26.93 -0.62 -10.85
N ILE A 91 26.34 -1.43 -11.73
CA ILE A 91 27.07 -2.31 -12.65
C ILE A 91 27.85 -1.50 -13.70
N THR A 92 27.28 -0.44 -14.25
CA THR A 92 27.92 0.34 -15.32
C THR A 92 29.01 1.27 -14.81
N THR A 93 28.84 1.82 -13.62
CA THR A 93 29.65 2.94 -13.12
C THR A 93 30.51 2.54 -11.92
N ALA A 94 30.32 1.34 -11.36
CA ALA A 94 30.97 0.85 -10.14
C ALA A 94 30.81 1.80 -8.92
N THR A 95 29.83 2.70 -8.98
CA THR A 95 29.53 3.67 -7.93
C THR A 95 28.17 3.39 -7.31
N VAL A 96 28.09 3.56 -6.00
CA VAL A 96 26.85 3.34 -5.24
C VAL A 96 25.80 4.37 -5.68
N PRO A 97 24.56 3.95 -6.03
CA PRO A 97 23.52 4.85 -6.52
C PRO A 97 22.84 5.60 -5.36
N TRP A 98 23.59 6.47 -4.67
CA TRP A 98 23.13 7.17 -3.45
C TRP A 98 21.81 7.89 -3.61
N TRP A 99 21.58 8.54 -4.75
CA TRP A 99 20.32 9.23 -5.03
C TRP A 99 19.12 8.29 -5.02
N THR A 100 19.25 7.08 -5.58
CA THR A 100 18.16 6.09 -5.54
C THR A 100 17.84 5.65 -4.12
N ILE A 101 18.87 5.43 -3.30
CA ILE A 101 18.74 5.03 -1.90
C ILE A 101 18.06 6.15 -1.10
N LEU A 102 18.50 7.41 -1.26
CA LEU A 102 17.93 8.57 -0.58
C LEU A 102 16.47 8.82 -0.97
N ILE A 103 16.11 8.64 -2.25
CA ILE A 103 14.74 8.80 -2.71
C ILE A 103 13.84 7.71 -2.09
N ILE A 104 14.27 6.45 -2.11
CA ILE A 104 13.50 5.34 -1.52
C ILE A 104 13.32 5.57 -0.01
N ALA A 105 14.39 5.96 0.70
CA ALA A 105 14.35 6.25 2.14
C ALA A 105 13.43 7.44 2.46
N SER A 106 13.53 8.54 1.72
CA SER A 106 12.68 9.71 1.95
C SER A 106 11.21 9.41 1.66
N MET A 107 10.89 8.73 0.55
CA MET A 107 9.51 8.34 0.23
C MET A 107 8.91 7.41 1.27
N THR A 108 9.68 6.44 1.78
CA THR A 108 9.21 5.53 2.83
C THR A 108 8.94 6.27 4.13
N ILE A 109 9.82 7.18 4.55
CA ILE A 109 9.62 8.01 5.74
C ILE A 109 8.38 8.90 5.58
N ILE A 110 8.23 9.60 4.45
CA ILE A 110 7.09 10.47 4.19
C ILE A 110 5.79 9.67 4.24
N ARG A 111 5.74 8.52 3.56
CA ARG A 111 4.54 7.67 3.53
C ARG A 111 4.17 7.18 4.93
N CYS A 112 5.14 6.64 5.68
CA CYS A 112 4.91 6.19 7.05
C CYS A 112 4.47 7.33 7.96
N GLY A 113 5.07 8.52 7.81
CA GLY A 113 4.70 9.72 8.57
C GLY A 113 3.28 10.18 8.29
N VAL A 114 2.88 10.29 7.01
CA VAL A 114 1.53 10.70 6.62
C VAL A 114 0.48 9.72 7.16
N VAL A 115 0.71 8.41 7.02
CA VAL A 115 -0.21 7.38 7.54
C VAL A 115 -0.29 7.45 9.07
N ALA A 116 0.84 7.60 9.77
CA ALA A 116 0.85 7.70 11.23
C ALA A 116 0.15 8.95 11.75
N LEU A 117 0.31 10.10 11.07
CA LEU A 117 -0.38 11.34 11.43
C LEU A 117 -1.88 11.22 11.18
N HIS A 118 -2.30 10.67 10.04
CA HIS A 118 -3.72 10.50 9.75
C HIS A 118 -4.39 9.51 10.70
N ALA A 119 -3.71 8.41 11.06
CA ALA A 119 -4.20 7.45 12.04
C ALA A 119 -4.33 8.04 13.46
N ARG A 120 -3.65 9.15 13.78
CA ARG A 120 -3.79 9.87 15.06
C ARG A 120 -4.89 10.93 15.05
N GLN A 121 -5.31 11.38 13.87
CA GLN A 121 -6.35 12.40 13.69
C GLN A 121 -7.77 11.80 13.62
N LEU A 122 -7.86 10.48 13.48
CA LEU A 122 -9.09 9.68 13.44
C LEU A 122 -9.31 8.95 14.77
#